data_AF-A0A397JW74-F1
#
_entry.id   AF-A0A397JW74-F1
#
_cell.length_a   1.000
_cell.length_b   1.000
_cell.length_c   1.000
_cell.angle_alpha   90.00
_cell.angle_beta   90.00
_cell.angle_gamma   90.00
#
_symmetry.space_group_name_H-M   'P 1'
#
loop_
_entity.id
_entity.type
_entity.pdbx_description
1 polymer ?
#
loop_
_entity_poly.entity_id
_entity_poly.type
_entity_poly.pdbx_seq_one_letter_code
_entity_poly.pdbx_strand_id
1 'polypeptide(L)'
;MKNDFPWLILILGALHEEMNMLKAFVELNWDIDMKDFAHCQGYRTENQLRFFKKCSDHHKSWDSVCNIYRHAMASELMWPYIISDKNPSVEAIINFRTGVRFNRPLLRLAARRTFAPIWSARRHPIYRSIEIYDEEQMLRLKPEVCNLIQERIVTSRSKLLNQHQGHDAILEEFNRVLKSLIPPIPSQRHWEIAARNCTKFLKLRTNLFNLIGYSGNDTQEPRTRPNFTTESCRFRAQIRKIQFVNPKADNRVFQNISGEWKLSEEMKRFSEIAHEKRIGFIKAKLNKKISDVWHPIPITCEDADLQKNENNRRQIRGCHRLNPKYCDFVILEMEAKNI
;
A
#
# COMPACT_ATOMS: atom_id res chain seq x y z
N MET A 1 -0.25 9.47 24.44
CA MET A 1 -1.27 8.41 24.20
C MET A 1 -0.90 7.08 24.85
N LYS A 2 0.21 6.39 24.49
CA LYS A 2 0.56 5.12 25.17
C LYS A 2 0.95 5.25 26.64
N ASN A 3 1.57 6.37 27.01
CA ASN A 3 1.90 6.68 28.40
C ASN A 3 0.65 7.01 29.22
N ASP A 4 -0.37 7.59 28.57
CA ASP A 4 -1.61 8.03 29.22
C ASP A 4 -2.67 6.92 29.24
N PHE A 5 -2.59 5.98 28.30
CA PHE A 5 -3.55 4.87 28.14
C PHE A 5 -2.80 3.55 27.87
N PRO A 6 -2.11 3.00 28.87
CA PRO A 6 -1.30 1.79 28.70
C PRO A 6 -2.14 0.54 28.38
N TRP A 7 -3.45 0.57 28.65
CA TRP A 7 -4.40 -0.48 28.31
C TRP A 7 -4.87 -0.46 26.84
N LEU A 8 -4.57 0.61 26.08
CA LEU A 8 -4.94 0.69 24.66
C LEU A 8 -3.97 -0.12 23.80
N ILE A 9 -4.52 -1.08 23.06
CA ILE A 9 -3.80 -1.81 22.02
C ILE A 9 -4.08 -1.10 20.69
N LEU A 10 -3.03 -0.55 20.08
CA LEU A 10 -3.12 0.08 18.77
C LEU A 10 -2.84 -0.96 17.70
N ILE A 11 -3.83 -1.18 16.83
CA ILE A 11 -3.78 -2.16 15.73
C ILE A 11 -3.90 -1.41 14.41
N LEU A 12 -3.19 -1.89 13.40
CA LEU A 12 -3.27 -1.31 12.07
C LEU A 12 -4.63 -1.57 11.40
N GLY A 13 -5.13 -0.53 10.74
CA GLY A 13 -6.32 -0.61 9.93
C GLY A 13 -6.08 -1.42 8.65
N ALA A 14 -6.94 -2.39 8.37
CA ALA A 14 -6.78 -3.29 7.23
C ALA A 14 -6.94 -2.58 5.88
N LEU A 15 -7.79 -1.56 5.78
CA LEU A 15 -7.90 -0.77 4.54
C LEU A 15 -6.62 0.03 4.30
N HIS A 16 -6.11 0.71 5.33
CA HIS A 16 -4.88 1.48 5.21
C HIS A 16 -3.68 0.59 4.87
N GLU A 17 -3.61 -0.62 5.45
CA GLU A 17 -2.57 -1.59 5.11
C GLU A 17 -2.67 -2.01 3.63
N GLU A 18 -3.86 -2.35 3.13
CA GLU A 18 -4.10 -2.68 1.71
C GLU A 18 -3.67 -1.53 0.78
N MET A 19 -4.07 -0.30 1.09
CA MET A 19 -3.71 0.91 0.33
C MET A 19 -2.19 1.13 0.30
N ASN A 20 -1.53 0.93 1.44
CA ASN A 20 -0.09 1.14 1.57
C ASN A 20 0.72 0.06 0.85
N MET A 21 0.25 -1.19 0.85
CA MET A 21 0.86 -2.25 0.04
C MET A 21 0.77 -1.93 -1.45
N LEU A 22 -0.41 -1.52 -1.92
CA LEU A 22 -0.61 -1.14 -3.32
C LEU A 22 0.31 0.02 -3.74
N LYS A 23 0.37 1.09 -2.93
CA LYS A 23 1.24 2.24 -3.18
C LYS A 23 2.72 1.84 -3.21
N ALA A 24 3.19 1.04 -2.25
CA ALA A 24 4.57 0.57 -2.22
C ALA A 24 4.92 -0.28 -3.45
N PHE A 25 4.00 -1.11 -3.92
CA PHE A 25 4.17 -1.89 -5.15
C PHE A 25 4.30 -0.98 -6.38
N VAL A 26 3.40 0.00 -6.53
CA VAL A 26 3.44 0.95 -7.66
C VAL A 26 4.71 1.79 -7.64
N GLU A 27 5.13 2.28 -6.47
CA GLU A 27 6.36 3.06 -6.33
C GLU A 27 7.63 2.26 -6.61
N LEU A 28 7.67 0.97 -6.23
CA LEU A 28 8.80 0.08 -6.53
C LEU A 28 8.94 -0.19 -8.03
N ASN A 29 7.83 -0.42 -8.72
CA ASN A 29 7.83 -0.82 -10.14
C ASN A 29 7.70 0.37 -11.09
N TRP A 30 7.68 1.60 -10.55
CA TRP A 30 7.45 2.83 -11.33
C TRP A 30 8.38 2.96 -12.53
N ASP A 31 9.69 2.89 -12.27
CA ASP A 31 10.72 3.06 -13.28
C ASP A 31 11.05 1.75 -14.03
N ILE A 32 10.39 0.64 -13.67
CA ILE A 32 10.54 -0.67 -14.31
C ILE A 32 9.55 -0.79 -15.47
N ASP A 33 8.25 -0.67 -15.16
CA ASP A 33 7.18 -0.89 -16.12
C ASP A 33 5.87 -0.15 -15.82
N MET A 34 5.66 0.28 -14.57
CA MET A 34 4.37 0.81 -14.13
C MET A 34 4.08 2.20 -14.71
N LYS A 35 5.10 3.00 -15.00
CA LYS A 35 4.93 4.29 -15.72
C LYS A 35 4.38 4.08 -17.13
N ASP A 36 4.95 3.14 -17.89
CA ASP A 36 4.48 2.80 -19.23
C ASP A 36 3.11 2.13 -19.20
N PHE A 37 2.84 1.29 -18.19
CA PHE A 37 1.49 0.78 -17.96
C PHE A 37 0.48 1.92 -17.75
N ALA A 38 0.82 2.91 -16.92
CA ALA A 38 -0.04 4.08 -16.69
C ALA A 38 -0.28 4.87 -18.00
N HIS A 39 0.73 5.03 -18.85
CA HIS A 39 0.56 5.61 -20.18
C HIS A 39 -0.41 4.79 -21.05
N CYS A 40 -0.32 3.46 -21.00
CA CYS A 40 -1.23 2.53 -21.67
C CYS A 40 -2.69 2.69 -21.21
N GLN A 41 -2.89 3.04 -19.94
CA GLN A 41 -4.19 3.33 -19.34
C GLN A 41 -4.69 4.76 -19.63
N GLY A 42 -3.95 5.55 -20.41
CA GLY A 42 -4.35 6.89 -20.84
C GLY A 42 -3.90 8.04 -19.93
N TYR A 43 -3.07 7.78 -18.91
CA TYR A 43 -2.45 8.85 -18.12
C TYR A 43 -1.30 9.46 -18.94
N ARG A 44 -1.45 10.72 -19.36
CA ARG A 44 -0.52 11.37 -20.32
C ARG A 44 0.32 12.47 -19.69
N THR A 45 -0.25 13.24 -18.77
CA THR A 45 0.43 14.38 -18.16
C THR A 45 1.16 13.99 -16.88
N GLU A 46 2.19 14.75 -16.49
CA GLU A 46 2.93 14.49 -15.25
C GLU A 46 2.02 14.50 -14.01
N ASN A 47 1.00 15.37 -13.99
CA ASN A 47 0.01 15.40 -12.91
C ASN A 47 -0.83 14.11 -12.87
N GLN A 48 -1.25 13.61 -14.03
CA GLN A 48 -1.98 12.35 -14.16
C GLN A 48 -1.11 11.16 -13.72
N LEU A 49 0.14 11.11 -14.15
CA LEU A 49 1.11 10.09 -13.76
C LEU A 49 1.38 10.13 -12.25
N ARG A 50 1.57 11.33 -11.68
CA ARG A 50 1.76 11.51 -10.23
C ARG A 50 0.53 11.08 -9.44
N PHE A 51 -0.67 11.34 -9.95
CA PHE A 51 -1.93 10.86 -9.36
C PHE A 51 -1.99 9.33 -9.34
N PHE A 52 -1.65 8.67 -10.45
CA PHE A 52 -1.59 7.21 -10.53
C PHE A 52 -0.51 6.63 -9.61
N LYS A 53 0.73 7.16 -9.66
CA LYS A 53 1.86 6.72 -8.84
C LYS A 53 1.54 6.75 -7.35
N LYS A 54 0.86 7.80 -6.90
CA LYS A 54 0.46 7.97 -5.49
C LYS A 54 -0.71 7.09 -5.06
N CYS A 55 -1.35 6.39 -6.01
CA CYS A 55 -2.58 5.65 -5.79
C CYS A 55 -3.68 6.51 -5.14
N SER A 56 -3.84 7.75 -5.62
CA SER A 56 -4.75 8.73 -5.00
C SER A 56 -6.22 8.32 -4.99
N ASP A 57 -6.65 7.47 -5.94
CA ASP A 57 -7.95 6.81 -5.92
C ASP A 57 -7.75 5.30 -5.76
N HIS A 58 -7.93 4.81 -4.53
CA HIS A 58 -7.68 3.41 -4.19
C HIS A 58 -8.46 2.44 -5.07
N HIS A 59 -9.71 2.75 -5.41
CA HIS A 59 -10.55 1.86 -6.21
C HIS A 59 -10.05 1.76 -7.64
N LYS A 60 -9.69 2.91 -8.25
CA LYS A 60 -9.10 2.92 -9.60
C LYS A 60 -7.75 2.24 -9.61
N SER A 61 -6.88 2.54 -8.65
CA SER A 61 -5.57 1.92 -8.54
C SER A 61 -5.67 0.40 -8.32
N TRP A 62 -6.62 -0.05 -7.50
CA TRP A 62 -6.89 -1.47 -7.31
C TRP A 62 -7.30 -2.14 -8.63
N ASP A 63 -8.31 -1.59 -9.31
CA ASP A 63 -8.80 -2.16 -10.57
C ASP A 63 -7.71 -2.17 -11.65
N SER A 64 -6.94 -1.10 -11.77
CA SER A 64 -5.84 -1.00 -12.74
C SER A 64 -4.68 -1.95 -12.41
N VAL A 65 -4.22 -2.01 -11.16
CA VAL A 65 -3.01 -2.77 -10.82
C VAL A 65 -3.33 -4.25 -10.53
N CYS A 66 -4.28 -4.49 -9.62
CA CYS A 66 -4.58 -5.84 -9.14
C CYS A 66 -5.38 -6.66 -10.14
N ASN A 67 -6.23 -6.03 -10.96
CA ASN A 67 -6.94 -6.74 -12.01
C ASN A 67 -6.14 -6.63 -13.33
N ILE A 68 -6.07 -5.45 -13.95
CA ILE A 68 -5.61 -5.31 -15.34
C ILE A 68 -4.11 -5.63 -15.48
N TYR A 69 -3.23 -4.92 -14.78
CA TYR A 69 -1.79 -5.11 -14.86
C TYR A 69 -1.38 -6.53 -14.47
N ARG A 70 -1.89 -7.02 -13.33
CA ARG A 70 -1.62 -8.39 -12.87
C ARG A 70 -1.97 -9.42 -13.95
N HIS A 71 -3.18 -9.32 -14.51
CA HIS A 71 -3.63 -10.29 -15.51
C HIS A 71 -2.79 -10.21 -16.78
N ALA A 72 -2.45 -8.99 -17.24
CA ALA A 72 -1.58 -8.80 -18.38
C ALA A 72 -0.19 -9.42 -18.15
N MET A 73 0.47 -9.07 -17.04
CA MET A 73 1.79 -9.60 -16.70
C MET A 73 1.77 -11.11 -16.50
N ALA A 74 0.81 -11.65 -15.75
CA ALA A 74 0.68 -13.09 -15.55
C ALA A 74 0.47 -13.81 -16.88
N SER A 75 -0.39 -13.30 -17.76
CA SER A 75 -0.63 -13.90 -19.08
C SER A 75 0.63 -13.92 -19.96
N GLU A 76 1.44 -12.87 -19.90
CA GLU A 76 2.68 -12.80 -20.67
C GLU A 76 3.83 -13.59 -20.05
N LEU A 77 3.86 -13.76 -18.72
CA LEU A 77 4.84 -14.60 -18.02
C LEU A 77 4.50 -16.10 -18.06
N MET A 78 3.22 -16.45 -18.21
CA MET A 78 2.76 -17.81 -18.42
C MET A 78 3.21 -18.38 -19.77
N TRP A 79 3.40 -17.54 -20.79
CA TRP A 79 3.82 -17.96 -22.13
C TRP A 79 5.29 -18.48 -22.19
N PRO A 80 6.23 -17.87 -21.44
CA PRO A 80 7.58 -18.40 -21.20
C PRO A 80 7.70 -19.51 -20.15
N TYR A 81 6.89 -19.46 -19.08
CA TYR A 81 7.06 -20.30 -17.89
C TYR A 81 5.74 -20.97 -17.53
N ILE A 82 5.53 -22.19 -18.01
CA ILE A 82 4.53 -23.08 -17.41
C ILE A 82 5.14 -23.54 -16.07
N ILE A 83 4.89 -22.70 -15.05
CA ILE A 83 5.16 -22.83 -13.61
C ILE A 83 6.65 -22.76 -13.19
N SER A 84 7.08 -21.62 -12.64
CA SER A 84 7.98 -21.66 -11.47
C SER A 84 7.83 -20.49 -10.49
N ASP A 85 7.38 -19.29 -10.86
CA ASP A 85 7.18 -18.21 -9.89
C ASP A 85 5.97 -17.32 -10.18
N LYS A 86 4.93 -17.43 -9.34
CA LYS A 86 3.88 -16.40 -9.24
C LYS A 86 4.54 -15.12 -8.74
N ASN A 87 4.23 -13.94 -9.32
CA ASN A 87 4.66 -12.65 -8.75
C ASN A 87 4.12 -12.56 -7.30
N PRO A 88 4.96 -12.80 -6.28
CA PRO A 88 4.49 -13.05 -4.93
C PRO A 88 3.95 -11.76 -4.28
N SER A 89 4.36 -10.60 -4.82
CA SER A 89 4.03 -9.28 -4.29
C SER A 89 2.60 -8.86 -4.63
N VAL A 90 2.20 -8.94 -5.91
CA VAL A 90 0.80 -8.63 -6.31
C VAL A 90 -0.16 -9.69 -5.78
N GLU A 91 0.29 -10.94 -5.72
CA GLU A 91 -0.45 -12.04 -5.09
C GLU A 91 -0.64 -11.80 -3.59
N ALA A 92 0.38 -11.32 -2.87
CA ALA A 92 0.24 -10.95 -1.47
C ALA A 92 -0.84 -9.87 -1.26
N ILE A 93 -0.90 -8.83 -2.09
CA ILE A 93 -1.94 -7.78 -1.98
C ILE A 93 -3.35 -8.38 -2.14
N ILE A 94 -3.54 -9.23 -3.15
CA ILE A 94 -4.84 -9.88 -3.41
C ILE A 94 -5.20 -10.88 -2.31
N ASN A 95 -4.23 -11.66 -1.84
CA ASN A 95 -4.41 -12.59 -0.72
C ASN A 95 -4.73 -11.83 0.57
N PHE A 96 -4.10 -10.67 0.81
CA PHE A 96 -4.41 -9.83 1.97
C PHE A 96 -5.86 -9.37 1.92
N ARG A 97 -6.30 -8.78 0.80
CA ARG A 97 -7.71 -8.37 0.63
C ARG A 97 -8.67 -9.55 0.73
N THR A 98 -8.34 -10.69 0.13
CA THR A 98 -9.14 -11.91 0.23
C THR A 98 -9.24 -12.36 1.69
N GLY A 99 -8.13 -12.34 2.42
CA GLY A 99 -8.07 -12.59 3.86
C GLY A 99 -8.97 -11.65 4.66
N VAL A 100 -9.01 -10.36 4.30
CA VAL A 100 -9.93 -9.39 4.90
C VAL A 100 -11.37 -9.74 4.58
N ARG A 101 -11.72 -9.90 3.30
CA ARG A 101 -13.11 -10.08 2.81
C ARG A 101 -13.78 -11.35 3.29
N PHE A 102 -13.01 -12.43 3.40
CA PHE A 102 -13.49 -13.75 3.84
C PHE A 102 -13.18 -14.04 5.31
N ASN A 103 -12.70 -13.06 6.08
CA ASN A 103 -12.25 -13.22 7.46
C ASN A 103 -11.33 -14.45 7.64
N ARG A 104 -10.21 -14.49 6.91
CA ARG A 104 -9.18 -15.53 7.01
C ARG A 104 -7.89 -14.92 7.60
N PRO A 105 -7.72 -14.92 8.93
CA PRO A 105 -6.59 -14.26 9.58
C PRO A 105 -5.23 -14.84 9.15
N LEU A 106 -5.13 -16.16 9.01
CA LEU A 106 -3.89 -16.82 8.56
C LEU A 106 -3.47 -16.37 7.16
N LEU A 107 -4.44 -16.20 6.24
CA LEU A 107 -4.15 -15.73 4.89
C LEU A 107 -3.68 -14.27 4.89
N ARG A 108 -4.31 -13.41 5.72
CA ARG A 108 -3.90 -12.02 5.92
C ARG A 108 -2.46 -11.93 6.45
N LEU A 109 -2.14 -12.71 7.48
CA LEU A 109 -0.81 -12.74 8.09
C LEU A 109 0.26 -13.29 7.12
N ALA A 110 -0.06 -14.36 6.38
CA ALA A 110 0.84 -14.92 5.38
C ALA A 110 1.14 -13.90 4.28
N ALA A 111 0.10 -13.27 3.73
CA ALA A 111 0.21 -12.22 2.72
C ALA A 111 1.08 -11.05 3.21
N ARG A 112 0.86 -10.58 4.45
CA ARG A 112 1.66 -9.51 5.04
C ARG A 112 3.14 -9.87 5.12
N ARG A 113 3.46 -11.08 5.60
CA ARG A 113 4.85 -11.55 5.69
C ARG A 113 5.50 -11.68 4.30
N THR A 114 4.76 -12.16 3.32
CA THR A 114 5.24 -12.22 1.92
C THR A 114 5.52 -10.82 1.36
N PHE A 115 4.75 -9.80 1.73
CA PHE A 115 4.93 -8.43 1.26
C PHE A 115 6.03 -7.64 2.01
N ALA A 116 6.30 -7.98 3.28
CA ALA A 116 7.20 -7.24 4.17
C ALA A 116 8.59 -6.88 3.60
N PRO A 117 9.26 -7.72 2.78
CA PRO A 117 10.51 -7.33 2.13
C PRO A 117 10.41 -6.06 1.27
N ILE A 118 9.26 -5.80 0.64
CA ILE A 118 9.07 -4.61 -0.22
C ILE A 118 9.11 -3.32 0.58
N TRP A 119 8.46 -3.30 1.76
CA TRP A 119 8.55 -2.15 2.67
C TRP A 119 9.99 -1.91 3.09
N SER A 120 10.74 -2.98 3.33
CA SER A 120 12.15 -2.92 3.70
C SER A 120 13.02 -2.41 2.53
N ALA A 121 12.81 -2.92 1.32
CA ALA A 121 13.62 -2.57 0.16
C ALA A 121 13.61 -1.08 -0.19
N ARG A 122 12.51 -0.36 0.10
CA ARG A 122 12.31 1.02 -0.35
C ARG A 122 12.26 2.02 0.81
N ARG A 123 12.20 3.31 0.49
CA ARG A 123 12.25 4.39 1.48
C ARG A 123 10.87 4.63 2.11
N HIS A 124 10.36 3.63 2.82
CA HIS A 124 9.09 3.70 3.56
C HIS A 124 9.33 3.64 5.08
N PRO A 125 9.94 4.67 5.71
CA PRO A 125 10.31 4.62 7.12
C PRO A 125 9.12 4.41 8.05
N ILE A 126 7.97 5.01 7.71
CA ILE A 126 6.73 4.86 8.47
C ILE A 126 6.22 3.42 8.39
N TYR A 127 6.01 2.87 7.19
CA TYR A 127 5.45 1.52 7.02
C TYR A 127 6.32 0.41 7.60
N ARG A 128 7.66 0.53 7.48
CA ARG A 128 8.58 -0.42 8.13
C ARG A 128 8.48 -0.37 9.65
N SER A 129 8.43 0.83 10.22
CA SER A 129 8.32 0.99 11.67
C SER A 129 6.98 0.47 12.18
N ILE A 130 5.92 0.76 11.44
CA ILE A 130 4.56 0.30 11.69
C ILE A 130 4.48 -1.23 11.68
N GLU A 131 5.03 -1.89 10.66
CA GLU A 131 5.00 -3.34 10.54
C GLU A 131 5.75 -4.02 11.68
N ILE A 132 6.99 -3.63 11.97
CA ILE A 132 7.75 -4.18 13.11
C ILE A 132 7.03 -3.94 14.42
N TYR A 133 6.47 -2.74 14.62
CA TYR A 133 5.79 -2.41 15.86
C TYR A 133 4.50 -3.21 16.04
N ASP A 134 3.75 -3.46 14.97
CA ASP A 134 2.60 -4.37 15.00
C ASP A 134 3.04 -5.80 15.36
N GLU A 135 4.07 -6.33 14.69
CA GLU A 135 4.59 -7.68 15.01
C GLU A 135 5.10 -7.78 16.45
N GLU A 136 5.86 -6.79 16.92
CA GLU A 136 6.36 -6.72 18.30
C GLU A 136 5.21 -6.66 19.31
N GLN A 137 4.19 -5.84 19.04
CA GLN A 137 3.01 -5.76 19.91
C GLN A 137 2.28 -7.10 19.96
N MET A 138 1.99 -7.72 18.80
CA MET A 138 1.28 -9.00 18.75
C MET A 138 2.04 -10.11 19.47
N LEU A 139 3.38 -10.13 19.41
CA LEU A 139 4.23 -11.08 20.13
C LEU A 139 4.23 -10.89 21.65
N ARG A 140 3.96 -9.69 22.14
CA ARG A 140 3.87 -9.39 23.58
C ARG A 140 2.52 -9.74 24.19
N LEU A 141 1.49 -9.92 23.37
CA LEU A 141 0.15 -10.26 23.83
C LEU A 141 0.07 -11.75 24.18
N LYS A 142 -0.79 -12.06 25.17
CA LYS A 142 -1.13 -13.44 25.45
C LYS A 142 -1.80 -14.08 24.21
N PRO A 143 -1.54 -15.36 23.90
CA PRO A 143 -2.10 -16.02 22.72
C PRO A 143 -3.62 -15.88 22.60
N GLU A 144 -4.36 -15.90 23.70
CA GLU A 144 -5.81 -15.76 23.72
C GLU A 144 -6.26 -14.37 23.25
N VAL A 145 -5.56 -13.33 23.68
CA VAL A 145 -5.83 -11.94 23.26
C VAL A 145 -5.46 -11.75 21.78
N CYS A 146 -4.33 -12.33 21.36
CA CYS A 146 -3.91 -12.32 19.97
C CYS A 146 -4.96 -12.99 19.06
N ASN A 147 -5.45 -14.17 19.44
CA ASN A 147 -6.48 -14.89 18.70
C ASN A 147 -7.78 -14.08 18.61
N LEU A 148 -8.24 -13.51 19.72
CA LEU A 148 -9.42 -12.65 19.76
C LEU A 148 -9.30 -11.44 18.83
N ILE A 149 -8.13 -10.78 18.81
CA ILE A 149 -7.87 -9.65 17.90
C ILE A 149 -7.93 -10.13 16.44
N GLN A 150 -7.23 -11.23 16.13
CA GLN A 150 -7.13 -11.73 14.76
C GLN A 150 -8.49 -12.14 14.19
N GLU A 151 -9.37 -12.73 15.00
CA GLU A 151 -10.73 -13.12 14.64
C GLU A 151 -11.68 -11.93 14.46
N ARG A 152 -11.45 -10.82 15.16
CA ARG A 152 -12.40 -9.71 15.27
C ARG A 152 -12.02 -8.44 14.53
N ILE A 153 -10.81 -8.33 14.00
CA ILE A 153 -10.31 -7.12 13.31
C ILE A 153 -11.09 -6.75 12.03
N VAL A 154 -11.93 -7.65 11.52
CA VAL A 154 -12.84 -7.39 10.40
C VAL A 154 -14.28 -7.73 10.78
N THR A 155 -15.25 -7.08 10.14
CA THR A 155 -16.67 -7.32 10.39
C THR A 155 -17.47 -7.27 9.11
N SER A 156 -18.44 -8.18 8.95
CA SER A 156 -19.39 -8.15 7.83
C SER A 156 -20.62 -7.34 8.22
N ARG A 157 -20.86 -6.21 7.53
CA ARG A 157 -22.05 -5.37 7.75
C ARG A 157 -23.28 -5.89 7.01
N SER A 158 -23.09 -6.54 5.86
CA SER A 158 -24.17 -7.12 5.06
C SER A 158 -24.58 -8.52 5.52
N LYS A 159 -23.90 -9.08 6.53
CA LYS A 159 -24.00 -10.49 6.96
C LYS A 159 -23.60 -11.51 5.89
N LEU A 160 -23.08 -11.06 4.75
CA LEU A 160 -22.54 -11.93 3.72
C LEU A 160 -21.14 -12.39 4.12
N LEU A 161 -20.86 -13.69 3.93
CA LEU A 161 -19.61 -14.34 4.35
C LEU A 161 -18.36 -13.79 3.65
N ASN A 162 -18.51 -13.17 2.48
CA ASN A 162 -17.43 -12.68 1.63
C ASN A 162 -17.34 -11.14 1.58
N GLN A 163 -18.01 -10.43 2.49
CA GLN A 163 -18.07 -8.96 2.49
C GLN A 163 -17.65 -8.35 3.83
N HIS A 164 -16.69 -8.96 4.49
CA HIS A 164 -16.06 -8.35 5.66
C HIS A 164 -15.29 -7.09 5.26
N GLN A 165 -15.19 -6.15 6.20
CA GLN A 165 -14.44 -4.90 6.06
C GLN A 165 -13.57 -4.70 7.31
N GLY A 166 -12.40 -4.11 7.12
CA GLY A 166 -11.60 -3.61 8.24
C GLY A 166 -12.38 -2.56 9.03
N HIS A 167 -12.19 -2.53 10.34
CA HIS A 167 -12.85 -1.54 11.21
C HIS A 167 -12.48 -0.12 10.84
N ASP A 168 -11.27 0.12 10.35
CA ASP A 168 -10.82 1.42 9.87
C ASP A 168 -11.64 1.92 8.66
N ALA A 169 -11.96 1.05 7.70
CA ALA A 169 -12.84 1.40 6.57
C ALA A 169 -14.25 1.78 7.05
N ILE A 170 -14.77 1.02 8.02
CA ILE A 170 -16.09 1.29 8.61
C ILE A 170 -16.05 2.64 9.34
N LEU A 171 -15.01 2.89 10.14
CA LEU A 171 -14.81 4.16 10.85
C LEU A 171 -14.65 5.34 9.89
N GLU A 172 -13.97 5.17 8.75
CA GLU A 172 -13.84 6.21 7.73
C GLU A 172 -15.20 6.60 7.12
N GLU A 173 -16.06 5.61 6.84
CA GLU A 173 -17.43 5.86 6.39
C GLU A 173 -18.24 6.65 7.42
N PHE A 174 -18.18 6.24 8.69
CA PHE A 174 -18.82 6.97 9.78
C PHE A 174 -18.25 8.38 9.94
N ASN A 175 -16.93 8.54 9.83
CA ASN A 175 -16.27 9.85 9.91
C ASN A 175 -16.74 10.77 8.77
N ARG A 176 -16.94 10.23 7.55
CA ARG A 176 -17.50 11.00 6.43
C ARG A 176 -18.92 11.49 6.72
N VAL A 177 -19.76 10.64 7.30
CA VAL A 177 -21.10 11.04 7.73
C VAL A 177 -21.02 12.12 8.81
N LEU A 178 -20.18 11.93 9.84
CA LEU A 178 -20.01 12.93 10.90
C LEU A 178 -19.53 14.27 10.35
N LYS A 179 -18.55 14.25 9.43
CA LYS A 179 -18.05 15.45 8.74
C LYS A 179 -19.14 16.18 7.96
N SER A 180 -20.14 15.47 7.42
CA SER A 180 -21.29 16.10 6.75
C SER A 180 -22.28 16.78 7.71
N LEU A 181 -22.23 16.44 9.01
CA LEU A 181 -23.12 16.98 10.04
C LEU A 181 -22.49 18.15 10.81
N ILE A 182 -21.21 18.45 10.60
CA ILE A 182 -20.47 19.51 11.29
C ILE A 182 -20.16 20.67 10.33
N PRO A 183 -20.10 21.92 10.84
CA PRO A 183 -19.71 23.06 10.02
C PRO A 183 -18.22 23.00 9.62
N PRO A 184 -17.80 23.76 8.59
CA PRO A 184 -16.40 23.79 8.11
C PRO A 184 -15.36 24.13 9.19
N ILE A 185 -15.75 24.95 10.17
CA ILE A 185 -14.95 25.27 11.34
C ILE A 185 -15.64 24.64 12.57
N PRO A 186 -15.33 23.37 12.89
CA PRO A 186 -16.00 22.67 13.97
C PRO A 186 -15.45 23.11 15.33
N SER A 187 -16.32 23.10 16.33
CA SER A 187 -15.95 23.21 17.74
C SER A 187 -16.12 21.84 18.39
N GLN A 188 -15.56 21.65 19.59
CA GLN A 188 -15.77 20.42 20.37
C GLN A 188 -17.27 20.10 20.53
N ARG A 189 -18.10 21.13 20.79
CA ARG A 189 -19.55 21.00 20.92
C ARG A 189 -20.21 20.51 19.62
N HIS A 190 -19.73 20.96 18.45
CA HIS A 190 -20.23 20.46 17.16
C HIS A 190 -19.97 18.96 17.00
N TRP A 191 -18.76 18.51 17.34
CA TRP A 191 -18.42 17.08 17.32
C TRP A 191 -19.28 16.25 18.28
N GLU A 192 -19.49 16.73 19.50
CA GLU A 192 -20.31 16.03 20.49
C GLU A 192 -21.77 15.90 20.03
N ILE A 193 -22.35 16.98 19.49
CA ILE A 193 -23.72 16.97 18.97
C ILE A 193 -23.84 16.02 17.78
N ALA A 194 -22.91 16.10 16.82
CA ALA A 194 -22.93 15.23 15.64
C ALA A 194 -22.76 13.77 16.04
N ALA A 195 -21.79 13.43 16.88
CA ALA A 195 -21.53 12.07 17.33
C ALA A 195 -22.71 11.47 18.11
N ARG A 196 -23.29 12.21 19.06
CA ARG A 196 -24.44 11.74 19.87
C ARG A 196 -25.69 11.50 19.03
N ASN A 197 -25.89 12.27 17.97
CA ASN A 197 -27.09 12.22 17.16
C ASN A 197 -26.92 11.49 15.82
N CYS A 198 -25.71 11.09 15.43
CA CYS A 198 -25.39 10.52 14.12
C CYS A 198 -26.35 9.39 13.72
N THR A 199 -26.55 8.41 14.60
CA THR A 199 -27.45 7.27 14.35
C THR A 199 -28.91 7.70 14.18
N LYS A 200 -29.36 8.69 14.96
CA LYS A 200 -30.74 9.24 14.84
C LYS A 200 -30.90 9.99 13.53
N PHE A 201 -29.92 10.80 13.14
CA PHE A 201 -29.90 11.50 11.86
C PHE A 201 -29.90 10.54 10.67
N LEU A 202 -29.09 9.47 10.73
CA LEU A 202 -29.08 8.44 9.69
C LEU A 202 -30.45 7.76 9.56
N LYS A 203 -31.09 7.40 10.67
CA LYS A 203 -32.46 6.84 10.66
C LYS A 203 -33.47 7.81 10.07
N LEU A 204 -33.45 9.08 10.49
CA LEU A 204 -34.32 10.13 9.95
C LEU A 204 -34.13 10.30 8.45
N ARG A 205 -32.87 10.36 7.98
CA ARG A 205 -32.53 10.47 6.57
C ARG A 205 -33.05 9.28 5.77
N THR A 206 -32.84 8.05 6.25
CA THR A 206 -33.36 6.84 5.60
C THR A 206 -34.88 6.86 5.52
N ASN A 207 -35.56 7.22 6.62
CA ASN A 207 -37.02 7.30 6.64
C ASN A 207 -37.55 8.35 5.66
N LEU A 208 -36.92 9.54 5.62
CA LEU A 208 -37.28 10.59 4.67
C LEU A 208 -37.11 10.11 3.23
N PHE A 209 -35.97 9.50 2.90
CA PHE A 209 -35.70 8.99 1.55
C PHE A 209 -36.69 7.90 1.13
N ASN A 210 -37.03 6.98 2.03
CA ASN A 210 -38.08 6.00 1.78
C ASN A 210 -39.44 6.65 1.54
N LEU A 211 -39.79 7.68 2.33
CA LEU A 211 -41.06 8.40 2.22
C LEU A 211 -41.20 9.12 0.87
N ILE A 212 -40.13 9.78 0.40
CA ILE A 212 -40.15 10.50 -0.88
C ILE A 212 -39.90 9.59 -2.10
N GLY A 213 -39.86 8.26 -1.91
CA GLY A 213 -39.56 7.32 -2.98
C GLY A 213 -38.14 7.43 -3.53
N TYR A 214 -37.23 8.09 -2.80
CA TYR A 214 -35.82 8.18 -3.16
C TYR A 214 -35.15 6.85 -2.84
N SER A 215 -35.16 5.93 -3.80
CA SER A 215 -34.18 4.85 -3.79
C SER A 215 -32.82 5.49 -4.04
N GLY A 216 -31.91 5.45 -3.07
CA GLY A 216 -30.51 5.87 -3.24
C GLY A 216 -29.72 5.03 -4.25
N ASN A 217 -30.41 4.37 -5.17
CA ASN A 217 -29.89 3.99 -6.46
C ASN A 217 -29.71 5.30 -7.23
N ASP A 218 -28.68 6.07 -6.88
CA ASP A 218 -28.05 6.87 -7.92
C ASP A 218 -27.79 5.87 -9.05
N THR A 219 -28.55 6.01 -10.13
CA THR A 219 -28.08 5.62 -11.44
C THR A 219 -26.85 6.49 -11.71
N GLN A 220 -25.76 6.24 -10.98
CA GLN A 220 -24.46 6.35 -11.62
C GLN A 220 -24.63 5.37 -12.77
N GLU A 221 -24.86 5.92 -13.97
CA GLU A 221 -24.45 5.27 -15.20
C GLU A 221 -23.19 4.48 -14.84
N PRO A 222 -23.17 3.16 -15.05
CA PRO A 222 -22.11 2.32 -14.54
C PRO A 222 -20.82 2.98 -14.98
N ARG A 223 -20.09 3.60 -14.02
CA ARG A 223 -18.87 4.36 -14.31
C ARG A 223 -18.13 3.46 -15.27
N THR A 224 -17.94 3.90 -16.52
CA THR A 224 -17.53 3.04 -17.62
C THR A 224 -16.22 2.41 -17.20
N ARG A 225 -16.31 1.24 -16.56
CA ARG A 225 -15.16 0.57 -15.99
C ARG A 225 -14.35 0.19 -17.22
N PRO A 226 -13.07 0.55 -17.28
CA PRO A 226 -12.24 0.14 -18.40
C PRO A 226 -12.43 -1.37 -18.58
N ASN A 227 -12.79 -1.79 -19.81
CA ASN A 227 -13.04 -3.20 -20.06
C ASN A 227 -11.74 -3.96 -19.75
N PHE A 228 -11.77 -4.72 -18.67
CA PHE A 228 -10.62 -5.43 -18.13
C PHE A 228 -9.88 -6.23 -19.20
N THR A 229 -10.63 -6.92 -20.06
CA THR A 229 -10.08 -7.75 -21.14
C THR A 229 -9.38 -6.88 -22.17
N THR A 230 -10.04 -5.82 -22.63
CA THR A 230 -9.50 -4.90 -23.64
C THR A 230 -8.24 -4.20 -23.14
N GLU A 231 -8.26 -3.66 -21.93
CA GLU A 231 -7.14 -2.94 -21.34
C GLU A 231 -5.95 -3.87 -21.05
N SER A 232 -6.23 -5.09 -20.57
CA SER A 232 -5.19 -6.11 -20.39
C SER A 232 -4.56 -6.46 -21.74
N CYS A 233 -5.37 -6.71 -22.77
CA CYS A 233 -4.88 -7.02 -24.12
C CYS A 233 -4.05 -5.89 -24.72
N ARG A 234 -4.40 -4.62 -24.49
CA ARG A 234 -3.62 -3.47 -24.95
C ARG A 234 -2.21 -3.48 -24.37
N PHE A 235 -2.09 -3.64 -23.05
CA PHE A 235 -0.77 -3.67 -22.41
C PHE A 235 0.05 -4.90 -22.82
N ARG A 236 -0.60 -6.07 -22.94
CA ARG A 236 0.02 -7.29 -23.47
C ARG A 236 0.60 -7.11 -24.87
N ALA A 237 -0.14 -6.45 -25.75
CA ALA A 237 0.34 -6.14 -27.10
C ALA A 237 1.59 -5.26 -27.06
N GLN A 238 1.65 -4.29 -26.15
CA GLN A 238 2.85 -3.47 -25.94
C GLN A 238 4.04 -4.32 -25.47
N ILE A 239 3.86 -5.14 -24.41
CA ILE A 239 4.88 -6.06 -23.87
C ILE A 239 5.46 -6.97 -24.95
N ARG A 240 4.60 -7.52 -25.81
CA ARG A 240 5.00 -8.39 -26.93
C ARG A 240 5.75 -7.62 -28.00
N LYS A 241 5.25 -6.45 -28.39
CA LYS A 241 5.86 -5.60 -29.43
C LYS A 241 7.32 -5.29 -29.11
N ILE A 242 7.60 -4.95 -27.86
CA ILE A 242 8.95 -4.60 -27.38
C ILE A 242 9.74 -5.83 -26.90
N GLN A 243 9.14 -7.02 -26.96
CA GLN A 243 9.74 -8.26 -26.48
C GLN A 243 10.24 -8.12 -25.02
N PHE A 244 9.46 -7.57 -24.10
CA PHE A 244 9.96 -7.31 -22.74
C PHE A 244 10.17 -8.61 -21.93
N VAL A 245 9.27 -9.58 -22.08
CA VAL A 245 9.30 -10.86 -21.34
C VAL A 245 9.60 -12.09 -22.19
N ASN A 246 10.05 -11.94 -23.44
CA ASN A 246 10.35 -13.10 -24.30
C ASN A 246 11.66 -13.80 -23.87
N PRO A 247 11.68 -15.07 -23.43
CA PRO A 247 12.88 -15.74 -22.96
C PRO A 247 13.90 -16.04 -24.09
N LYS A 248 13.48 -15.98 -25.36
CA LYS A 248 14.31 -16.34 -26.53
C LYS A 248 15.05 -15.15 -27.14
N ALA A 249 14.98 -13.96 -26.56
CA ALA A 249 15.72 -12.82 -27.07
C ALA A 249 17.14 -12.82 -26.48
N ASP A 250 18.15 -13.07 -27.31
CA ASP A 250 19.55 -13.04 -26.90
C ASP A 250 20.04 -11.60 -26.63
N ASN A 251 21.07 -11.47 -25.78
CA ASN A 251 21.75 -10.21 -25.45
C ASN A 251 20.87 -9.10 -24.85
N ARG A 252 19.90 -9.44 -24.00
CA ARG A 252 19.11 -8.43 -23.31
C ARG A 252 19.93 -7.60 -22.33
N VAL A 253 20.00 -6.31 -22.60
CA VAL A 253 20.35 -5.29 -21.61
C VAL A 253 19.27 -5.31 -20.52
N PHE A 254 19.66 -5.40 -19.26
CA PHE A 254 18.74 -5.34 -18.14
C PHE A 254 18.25 -3.89 -17.98
N GLN A 255 17.11 -3.58 -18.60
CA GLN A 255 16.56 -2.24 -18.73
C GLN A 255 15.05 -2.25 -18.54
N ASN A 256 14.49 -1.07 -18.32
CA ASN A 256 13.05 -0.89 -18.15
C ASN A 256 12.28 -1.14 -19.47
N ILE A 257 10.96 -1.18 -19.37
CA ILE A 257 10.09 -1.52 -20.50
C ILE A 257 10.19 -0.53 -21.69
N SER A 258 10.48 0.75 -21.43
CA SER A 258 10.68 1.76 -22.48
C SER A 258 12.08 1.71 -23.11
N GLY A 259 13.04 1.03 -22.46
CA GLY A 259 14.46 1.05 -22.83
C GLY A 259 15.19 2.35 -22.49
N GLU A 260 14.54 3.25 -21.75
CA GLU A 260 15.10 4.54 -21.33
C GLU A 260 16.16 4.35 -20.22
N TRP A 261 15.96 3.40 -19.32
CA TRP A 261 16.78 3.23 -18.12
C TRP A 261 17.40 1.84 -18.04
N LYS A 262 18.72 1.77 -17.82
CA LYS A 262 19.37 0.55 -17.36
C LYS A 262 19.00 0.29 -15.89
N LEU A 263 18.55 -0.92 -15.61
CA LEU A 263 18.17 -1.35 -14.27
C LEU A 263 19.41 -1.80 -13.50
N SER A 264 19.41 -1.54 -12.20
CA SER A 264 20.49 -1.92 -11.29
C SER A 264 20.60 -3.43 -11.16
N GLU A 265 21.81 -3.97 -11.26
CA GLU A 265 22.09 -5.39 -11.01
C GLU A 265 21.59 -5.88 -9.64
N GLU A 266 21.49 -4.98 -8.65
CA GLU A 266 20.93 -5.28 -7.32
C GLU A 266 19.47 -5.76 -7.37
N MET A 267 18.71 -5.35 -8.40
CA MET A 267 17.32 -5.79 -8.60
C MET A 267 17.21 -7.29 -8.92
N LYS A 268 18.26 -7.93 -9.47
CA LYS A 268 18.27 -9.38 -9.68
C LYS A 268 18.28 -10.16 -8.37
N ARG A 269 18.86 -9.57 -7.32
CA ARG A 269 18.95 -10.13 -5.97
C ARG A 269 18.02 -9.40 -4.99
N PHE A 270 16.96 -8.78 -5.50
CA PHE A 270 16.09 -7.90 -4.72
C PHE A 270 15.58 -8.58 -3.45
N SER A 271 15.05 -9.81 -3.56
CA SER A 271 14.48 -10.55 -2.42
C SER A 271 15.51 -10.79 -1.31
N GLU A 272 16.73 -11.17 -1.68
CA GLU A 272 17.83 -11.42 -0.74
C GLU A 272 18.22 -10.13 -0.01
N ILE A 273 18.51 -9.07 -0.76
CA ILE A 273 18.94 -7.77 -0.21
C ILE A 273 17.83 -7.16 0.66
N ALA A 274 16.58 -7.26 0.22
CA ALA A 274 15.43 -6.76 0.98
C ALA A 274 15.27 -7.49 2.32
N HIS A 275 15.48 -8.80 2.32
CA HIS A 275 15.42 -9.64 3.52
C HIS A 275 16.58 -9.31 4.49
N GLU A 276 17.81 -9.19 3.99
CA GLU A 276 18.98 -8.78 4.77
C GLU A 276 18.76 -7.40 5.42
N LYS A 277 18.30 -6.43 4.62
CA LYS A 277 17.94 -5.09 5.10
C LYS A 277 16.87 -5.17 6.20
N ARG A 278 15.81 -5.98 6.01
CA ARG A 278 14.76 -6.18 7.03
C ARG A 278 15.34 -6.69 8.35
N ILE A 279 16.17 -7.74 8.30
CA ILE A 279 16.83 -8.31 9.49
C ILE A 279 17.76 -7.28 10.17
N GLY A 280 18.47 -6.47 9.39
CA GLY A 280 19.28 -5.38 9.92
C GLY A 280 18.43 -4.36 10.70
N PHE A 281 17.28 -3.97 10.13
CA PHE A 281 16.36 -2.99 10.72
C PHE A 281 15.70 -3.48 12.02
N ILE A 282 14.96 -4.61 11.97
CA ILE A 282 15.17 -5.74 12.87
C ILE A 282 15.97 -5.51 14.16
N LYS A 283 17.22 -5.97 14.06
CA LYS A 283 18.23 -5.95 15.11
C LYS A 283 18.54 -4.54 15.61
N ALA A 284 18.57 -3.53 14.73
CA ALA A 284 18.84 -2.15 15.14
C ALA A 284 17.75 -1.61 16.07
N LYS A 285 16.48 -1.87 15.74
CA LYS A 285 15.31 -1.46 16.55
C LYS A 285 15.31 -2.16 17.91
N LEU A 286 15.48 -3.48 17.95
CA LEU A 286 15.50 -4.23 19.20
C LEU A 286 16.66 -3.82 20.12
N ASN A 287 17.83 -3.53 19.54
CA ASN A 287 19.02 -3.11 20.30
C ASN A 287 19.04 -1.61 20.64
N LYS A 288 17.98 -0.85 20.29
CA LYS A 288 17.91 0.62 20.45
C LYS A 288 19.14 1.37 19.90
N LYS A 289 19.80 0.80 18.88
CA LYS A 289 20.94 1.46 18.23
C LYS A 289 20.41 2.55 17.29
N ILE A 290 21.15 3.65 17.18
CA ILE A 290 20.92 4.63 16.11
C ILE A 290 21.07 3.86 14.80
N SER A 291 19.99 3.79 14.03
CA SER A 291 20.04 3.16 12.70
C SER A 291 20.95 3.99 11.82
N ASP A 292 21.88 3.33 11.13
CA ASP A 292 22.56 3.93 9.98
C ASP A 292 21.54 4.51 8.99
N VAL A 293 21.99 5.47 8.19
CA VAL A 293 21.19 6.08 7.14
C VAL A 293 20.62 4.99 6.24
N TRP A 294 19.30 4.95 6.11
CA TRP A 294 18.63 3.94 5.29
C TRP A 294 18.74 4.29 3.82
N HIS A 295 19.38 3.41 3.05
CA HIS A 295 19.43 3.52 1.60
C HIS A 295 18.45 2.52 0.98
N PRO A 296 17.54 2.95 0.07
CA PRO A 296 16.69 2.03 -0.66
C PRO A 296 17.53 1.16 -1.61
N ILE A 297 17.05 -0.03 -1.98
CA ILE A 297 17.65 -0.79 -3.08
C ILE A 297 17.48 0.06 -4.36
N PRO A 298 18.56 0.44 -5.06
CA PRO A 298 18.53 1.21 -6.30
C PRO A 298 17.78 0.44 -7.39
N ILE A 299 16.88 1.11 -8.12
CA ILE A 299 16.15 0.50 -9.22
C ILE A 299 16.95 0.65 -10.51
N THR A 300 17.54 1.82 -10.74
CA THR A 300 18.34 2.14 -11.93
C THR A 300 19.84 2.11 -11.62
N CYS A 301 20.68 2.03 -12.65
CA CYS A 301 22.12 2.20 -12.47
C CYS A 301 22.48 3.58 -11.90
N GLU A 302 21.75 4.62 -12.30
CA GLU A 302 21.96 5.99 -11.78
C GLU A 302 21.66 6.09 -10.28
N ASP A 303 20.58 5.46 -9.81
CA ASP A 303 20.28 5.36 -8.38
C ASP A 303 21.46 4.72 -7.63
N ALA A 304 22.05 3.66 -8.19
CA ALA A 304 23.16 2.93 -7.58
C ALA A 304 24.43 3.79 -7.52
N ASP A 305 24.73 4.53 -8.59
CA ASP A 305 25.91 5.38 -8.66
C ASP A 305 25.78 6.61 -7.75
N LEU A 306 24.59 7.20 -7.65
CA LEU A 306 24.30 8.26 -6.69
C LEU A 306 24.51 7.78 -5.25
N GLN A 307 24.03 6.58 -4.91
CA GLN A 307 24.21 6.01 -3.57
C GLN A 307 25.68 5.71 -3.25
N LYS A 308 26.45 5.17 -4.20
CA LYS A 308 27.91 4.98 -4.04
C LYS A 308 28.62 6.30 -3.78
N ASN A 309 28.26 7.34 -4.52
CA ASN A 309 28.83 8.67 -4.37
C ASN A 309 28.48 9.32 -3.02
N GLU A 310 27.25 9.13 -2.52
CA GLU A 310 26.87 9.57 -1.17
C GLU A 310 27.68 8.86 -0.09
N ASN A 311 27.85 7.55 -0.20
CA ASN A 311 28.63 6.76 0.76
C ASN A 311 30.10 7.19 0.79
N ASN A 312 30.72 7.38 -0.39
CA ASN A 312 32.09 7.88 -0.51
C ASN A 312 32.26 9.28 0.09
N ARG A 313 31.32 10.20 -0.18
CA ARG A 313 31.35 11.56 0.38
C ARG A 313 31.13 11.61 1.90
N ARG A 314 30.46 10.61 2.49
CA ARG A 314 30.26 10.52 3.95
C ARG A 314 31.46 9.88 4.64
N GLN A 315 32.14 8.93 4.00
CA GLN A 315 33.42 8.40 4.51
C GLN A 315 34.47 9.51 4.65
N ILE A 316 34.50 10.47 3.72
CA ILE A 316 35.37 11.66 3.77
C ILE A 316 34.93 12.67 4.84
N ARG A 317 33.65 12.71 5.21
CA ARG A 317 33.11 13.60 6.27
C ARG A 317 33.06 12.95 7.66
N GLY A 318 33.63 11.76 7.83
CA GLY A 318 33.67 10.99 9.08
C GLY A 318 34.52 11.61 10.20
N CYS A 319 34.89 12.88 10.12
CA CYS A 319 35.47 13.64 11.22
C CYS A 319 34.70 14.96 11.34
N HIS A 320 34.07 15.20 12.50
CA HIS A 320 33.35 16.41 12.93
C HIS A 320 31.83 16.47 12.71
N ARG A 321 31.06 15.91 13.66
CA ARG A 321 30.17 16.65 14.61
C ARG A 321 28.98 15.81 15.10
N LEU A 322 28.65 16.08 16.35
CA LEU A 322 27.72 15.41 17.25
C LEU A 322 26.25 15.87 17.14
N ASN A 323 25.39 14.94 17.59
CA ASN A 323 24.13 15.08 18.36
C ASN A 323 22.77 15.32 17.63
N PRO A 324 21.92 14.29 17.49
CA PRO A 324 20.52 14.41 17.07
C PRO A 324 19.58 14.33 18.29
N LYS A 325 19.08 15.47 18.78
CA LYS A 325 18.09 15.50 19.89
C LYS A 325 16.73 16.12 19.57
N TYR A 326 16.37 16.38 18.30
CA TYR A 326 15.14 17.14 18.01
C TYR A 326 14.32 16.74 16.76
N CYS A 327 14.40 15.50 16.26
CA CYS A 327 13.63 15.12 15.05
C CYS A 327 12.42 14.18 15.25
N ASP A 328 12.13 13.71 16.47
CA ASP A 328 11.13 12.64 16.67
C ASP A 328 9.72 13.09 17.10
N PHE A 329 9.32 14.36 16.87
CA PHE A 329 8.00 14.84 17.32
C PHE A 329 7.10 15.56 16.29
N VAL A 330 7.50 15.69 15.02
CA VAL A 330 6.74 16.55 14.06
C VAL A 330 6.10 15.80 12.88
N ILE A 331 6.35 14.50 12.69
CA ILE A 331 5.89 13.79 11.48
C ILE A 331 4.45 13.23 11.59
N LEU A 332 3.82 13.22 12.77
CA LEU A 332 2.45 12.69 12.94
C LEU A 332 1.32 13.71 12.70
N GLU A 333 1.61 14.99 12.47
CA GLU A 333 0.56 16.03 12.32
C GLU A 333 0.43 16.62 10.91
N MET A 334 1.35 16.35 9.98
CA MET A 334 1.36 17.01 8.66
C MET A 334 0.73 16.22 7.52
N GLU A 335 0.44 14.91 7.68
CA GLU A 335 -0.23 14.12 6.62
C GLU A 335 -1.77 14.06 6.76
N ALA A 336 -2.34 14.61 7.84
CA ALA A 336 -3.79 14.72 8.04
C ALA A 336 -4.42 16.04 7.52
N LYS A 337 -3.62 16.93 6.91
CA LYS A 337 -4.07 18.27 6.44
C LYS A 337 -3.96 18.51 4.94
N ASN A 338 -4.10 17.47 4.11
CA ASN A 338 -4.33 17.67 2.67
C ASN A 338 -5.31 16.63 2.10
N ILE A 339 -6.54 16.66 2.62
CA ILE A 339 -7.85 16.75 1.93
C ILE A 339 -8.98 16.64 2.96
#